data_AF-A0A7S1X3T3-F1
#
_entry.id   AF-A0A7S1X3T3-F1
#
_cell.length_a   1.000
_cell.length_b   1.000
_cell.length_c   1.000
_cell.angle_alpha   90.00
_cell.angle_beta   90.00
_cell.angle_gamma   90.00
#
_symmetry.space_group_name_H-M   'P 1'
#
loop_
_entity.id
_entity.type
_entity.pdbx_description
1 polymer ?
#
loop_
_entity_poly.entity_id
_entity_poly.type
_entity_poly.pdbx_seq_one_letter_code
_entity_poly.pdbx_strand_id
1 'polypeptide(L)'
;LTFAPEKGNVAFASASDGWGFRIDQFAALIADKLGARPEALRRALWGEYYYQPKEKKVTRRKPTGARAAQPMCVQFVLEPLWRAYGVLAKEREEAQAALAQMVKSLGLDVPEKDLRHSDPKFALKALLRAWLPLSEAVLGMATELLPSPPTAAPARLARLIPTLPDLIDLPPPHRDPVTTMLHRVHDAVGCCSSADDAPVVVYVSKMISVPVSTLPRQPGDPAPEGREVFLAFGRVFSGRVVE
;
A
#
# COMPACT_ATOMS: atom_id res chain seq x y z
N LEU A 1 17.73 -1.22 2.97
CA LEU A 1 16.62 -0.49 2.32
C LEU A 1 16.62 0.93 2.84
N THR A 2 16.66 1.92 1.95
CA THR A 2 16.55 3.34 2.35
C THR A 2 15.17 3.84 1.93
N PHE A 3 14.37 4.28 2.90
CA PHE A 3 13.07 4.90 2.67
C PHE A 3 13.27 6.32 2.15
N ALA A 4 12.74 6.60 0.96
CA ALA A 4 12.98 7.83 0.23
C ALA A 4 11.75 8.12 -0.67
N PRO A 5 10.94 9.13 -0.36
CA PRO A 5 9.71 9.41 -1.10
C PRO A 5 9.88 9.58 -2.61
N GLU A 6 11.01 10.13 -3.06
CA GLU A 6 11.35 10.24 -4.48
C GLU A 6 11.54 8.87 -5.17
N LYS A 7 11.86 7.82 -4.40
CA LYS A 7 11.90 6.42 -4.85
C LYS A 7 10.52 5.75 -4.81
N GLY A 8 9.47 6.45 -4.39
CA GLY A 8 8.09 5.94 -4.33
C GLY A 8 7.84 4.90 -3.24
N ASN A 9 8.82 4.65 -2.37
CA ASN A 9 8.73 3.66 -1.29
C ASN A 9 8.27 4.26 0.05
N VAL A 10 7.65 5.43 0.00
CA VAL A 10 7.05 6.10 1.15
C VAL A 10 5.69 6.63 0.73
N ALA A 11 4.67 6.31 1.52
CA ALA A 11 3.35 6.89 1.44
C ALA A 11 3.10 7.79 2.65
N PHE A 12 2.37 8.88 2.43
CA PHE A 12 1.89 9.79 3.47
C PHE A 12 0.39 9.59 3.60
N ALA A 13 -0.13 9.41 4.82
CA ALA A 13 -1.52 9.06 5.00
C ALA A 13 -2.10 9.48 6.35
N SER A 14 -3.41 9.66 6.37
CA SER A 14 -4.24 9.74 7.57
C SER A 14 -5.29 8.63 7.51
N ALA A 15 -5.13 7.60 8.34
CA ALA A 15 -6.13 6.53 8.45
C ALA A 15 -7.45 7.04 9.05
N SER A 16 -7.39 8.02 9.96
CA SER A 16 -8.57 8.60 10.61
C SER A 16 -9.44 9.40 9.64
N ASP A 17 -8.81 10.11 8.70
CA ASP A 17 -9.52 10.92 7.70
C ASP A 17 -9.67 10.20 6.36
N GLY A 18 -9.03 9.05 6.19
CA GLY A 18 -9.22 8.14 5.07
C GLY A 18 -8.53 8.59 3.78
N TRP A 19 -7.43 9.36 3.88
CA TRP A 19 -6.66 9.76 2.72
C TRP A 19 -5.22 9.27 2.79
N GLY A 20 -4.62 9.05 1.63
CA GLY A 20 -3.23 8.69 1.50
C GLY A 20 -2.70 9.06 0.12
N PHE A 21 -1.41 9.38 0.04
CA PHE A 21 -0.77 9.67 -1.21
C PHE A 21 0.70 9.26 -1.24
N ARG A 22 1.22 9.15 -2.47
CA ARG A 22 2.64 9.13 -2.75
C ARG A 22 3.02 10.29 -3.65
N ILE A 23 4.31 10.59 -3.72
CA ILE A 23 4.81 11.74 -4.49
C ILE A 23 4.55 11.58 -6.00
N ASP A 24 4.57 10.36 -6.52
CA ASP A 24 4.29 10.06 -7.92
C ASP A 24 2.89 10.51 -8.37
N GLN A 25 1.87 10.38 -7.51
CA GLN A 25 0.52 10.84 -7.81
C GLN A 25 0.49 12.37 -8.02
N PHE A 26 1.13 13.12 -7.12
CA PHE A 26 1.26 14.58 -7.28
C PHE A 26 2.17 14.96 -8.45
N ALA A 27 3.22 14.18 -8.72
CA ALA A 27 4.10 14.41 -9.85
C ALA A 27 3.34 14.34 -11.18
N ALA A 28 2.44 13.37 -11.35
CA ALA A 28 1.58 13.26 -12.51
C ALA A 28 0.60 14.44 -12.62
N LEU A 29 -0.11 14.77 -11.54
CA LEU A 29 -1.06 15.90 -11.51
C LEU A 29 -0.39 17.25 -11.84
N ILE A 30 0.84 17.45 -11.38
CA ILE A 30 1.60 18.69 -11.63
C ILE A 30 2.22 18.66 -13.03
N ALA A 31 2.65 17.49 -13.52
CA ALA A 31 3.16 17.31 -14.87
C ALA A 31 2.13 17.77 -15.91
N ASP A 32 0.87 17.35 -15.76
CA ASP A 32 -0.22 17.71 -16.67
C ASP A 32 -0.49 19.22 -16.65
N LYS A 33 -0.43 19.84 -15.47
CA LYS A 33 -0.65 21.29 -15.30
C LYS A 33 0.50 22.15 -15.83
N LEU A 34 1.74 21.69 -15.68
CA LEU A 34 2.94 22.47 -16.02
C LEU A 34 3.56 22.09 -17.37
N GLY A 35 3.12 20.99 -18.00
CA GLY A 35 3.73 20.45 -19.20
C GLY A 35 5.14 19.90 -18.96
N ALA A 36 5.39 19.31 -17.79
CA ALA A 36 6.70 18.81 -17.37
C ALA A 36 6.75 17.28 -17.36
N ARG A 37 7.96 16.69 -17.29
CA ARG A 37 8.13 15.22 -17.20
C ARG A 37 7.81 14.73 -15.77
N PRO A 38 6.89 13.77 -15.57
CA PRO A 38 6.53 13.26 -14.26
C PRO A 38 7.73 12.73 -13.44
N GLU A 39 8.69 12.07 -14.07
CA GLU A 39 9.85 11.48 -13.38
C GLU A 39 10.79 12.56 -12.82
N ALA A 40 10.90 13.69 -13.52
CA ALA A 40 11.68 14.83 -13.06
C ALA A 40 10.99 15.51 -11.86
N LEU A 41 9.66 15.68 -11.95
CA LEU A 41 8.87 16.24 -10.85
C LEU A 41 8.86 15.33 -9.63
N ARG A 42 8.77 14.02 -9.80
CA ARG A 42 8.83 13.05 -8.70
C ARG A 42 10.12 13.21 -7.88
N ARG A 43 11.26 13.44 -8.55
CA ARG A 43 12.54 13.70 -7.87
C ARG A 43 12.61 15.10 -7.25
N ALA A 44 11.97 16.08 -7.86
CA ALA A 44 11.97 17.46 -7.40
C ALA A 44 10.92 17.77 -6.32
N LEU A 45 9.90 16.94 -6.17
CA LEU A 45 8.85 17.14 -5.18
C LEU A 45 9.29 16.79 -3.76
N TRP A 46 10.48 16.21 -3.58
CA TRP A 46 11.03 15.92 -2.25
C TRP A 46 12.39 16.57 -2.05
N GLY A 47 12.59 17.17 -0.88
CA GLY A 47 13.82 17.89 -0.51
C GLY A 47 13.78 19.39 -0.83
N GLU A 48 14.96 20.01 -0.82
CA GLU A 48 15.20 21.46 -1.02
C GLU A 48 15.10 21.86 -2.50
N TYR A 49 13.94 21.64 -3.10
CA TYR A 49 13.63 22.06 -4.46
C TYR A 49 12.53 23.11 -4.44
N TYR A 50 12.68 24.11 -5.30
CA TYR A 50 11.83 25.30 -5.35
C TYR A 50 11.37 25.51 -6.79
N TYR A 51 10.08 25.79 -6.98
CA TYR A 51 9.53 26.12 -8.28
C TYR A 51 9.46 27.64 -8.46
N GLN A 52 9.91 28.13 -9.62
CA GLN A 52 9.84 29.54 -10.00
C GLN A 52 8.72 29.72 -11.03
N PRO A 53 7.54 30.26 -10.65
CA PRO A 53 6.39 30.34 -11.55
C PRO A 53 6.63 31.19 -12.80
N LYS A 54 7.42 32.26 -12.68
CA LYS A 54 7.76 33.16 -13.78
C LYS A 54 8.61 32.47 -14.85
N GLU A 55 9.61 31.70 -14.42
CA GLU A 55 10.52 31.00 -15.33
C GLU A 55 10.04 29.58 -15.69
N LYS A 56 9.03 29.06 -14.99
CA LYS A 56 8.58 27.65 -15.03
C LYS A 56 9.72 26.66 -14.79
N LYS A 57 10.66 27.01 -13.91
CA LYS A 57 11.85 26.21 -13.61
C LYS A 57 11.86 25.71 -12.18
N VAL A 58 12.43 24.53 -12.01
CA VAL A 58 12.77 23.97 -10.71
C VAL A 58 14.23 24.27 -10.41
N THR A 59 14.52 24.77 -9.22
CA THR A 59 15.88 25.05 -8.74
C THR A 59 16.10 24.47 -7.35
N ARG A 60 17.36 24.14 -7.02
CA ARG A 60 17.77 23.83 -5.64
C ARG A 60 18.16 25.07 -4.84
N ARG A 61 18.45 26.17 -5.53
CA ARG A 61 18.79 27.44 -4.87
C ARG A 61 17.51 28.12 -4.45
N LYS A 62 17.33 28.34 -3.16
CA LYS A 62 16.22 29.12 -2.62
C LYS A 62 16.17 30.49 -3.32
N PRO A 63 15.07 30.82 -4.02
CA PRO A 63 14.91 32.10 -4.71
C PRO A 63 15.05 33.28 -3.73
N THR A 64 15.91 34.23 -4.08
CA THR A 64 16.11 35.48 -3.32
C THR A 64 14.95 36.45 -3.61
N GLY A 65 14.32 37.02 -2.57
CA GLY A 65 13.31 38.07 -2.71
C GLY A 65 11.84 37.60 -2.83
N ALA A 66 11.58 36.30 -2.94
CA ALA A 66 10.22 35.76 -2.76
C ALA A 66 9.93 35.66 -1.27
N ARG A 67 8.89 36.35 -0.79
CA ARG A 67 8.35 36.21 0.58
C ARG A 67 8.13 34.71 0.83
N ALA A 68 9.03 34.10 1.60
CA ALA A 68 9.10 32.66 1.88
C ALA A 68 8.99 31.74 0.64
N ALA A 69 10.05 31.63 -0.18
CA ALA A 69 10.14 30.50 -1.11
C ALA A 69 10.11 29.19 -0.31
N GLN A 70 9.06 28.41 -0.52
CA GLN A 70 8.85 27.12 0.12
C GLN A 70 9.29 25.97 -0.79
N PRO A 71 9.70 24.83 -0.22
CA PRO A 71 9.94 23.63 -1.00
C PRO A 71 8.70 23.22 -1.81
N MET A 72 8.92 22.59 -2.96
CA MET A 72 7.84 22.16 -3.86
C MET A 72 6.84 21.23 -3.17
N CYS A 73 7.30 20.32 -2.29
CA CYS A 73 6.40 19.49 -1.49
C CYS A 73 5.41 20.34 -0.68
N VAL A 74 5.91 21.38 -0.02
CA VAL A 74 5.09 22.25 0.82
C VAL A 74 4.10 22.99 -0.05
N GLN A 75 4.58 23.64 -1.11
CA GLN A 75 3.76 24.48 -1.99
C GLN A 75 2.68 23.68 -2.74
N PHE A 76 3.02 22.50 -3.29
CA PHE A 76 2.13 21.76 -4.18
C PHE A 76 1.35 20.63 -3.51
N VAL A 77 1.77 20.19 -2.32
CA VAL A 77 1.16 19.04 -1.63
C VAL A 77 0.59 19.48 -0.29
N LEU A 78 1.44 19.99 0.61
CA LEU A 78 1.03 20.26 1.99
C LEU A 78 0.14 21.50 2.11
N GLU A 79 0.38 22.57 1.34
CA GLU A 79 -0.46 23.77 1.37
C GLU A 79 -1.89 23.51 0.86
N PRO A 80 -2.12 22.81 -0.27
CA PRO A 80 -3.46 22.39 -0.66
C PRO A 80 -4.16 21.52 0.39
N LEU A 81 -3.42 20.60 1.02
CA LEU A 81 -3.96 19.75 2.09
C LEU A 81 -4.32 20.59 3.33
N TRP A 82 -3.44 21.49 3.75
CA TRP A 82 -3.68 22.41 4.87
C TRP A 82 -4.88 23.33 4.62
N ARG A 83 -5.02 23.82 3.38
CA ARG A 83 -6.20 24.60 2.97
C ARG A 83 -7.49 23.79 3.05
N ALA A 84 -7.45 22.49 2.70
CA ALA A 84 -8.60 21.60 2.88
C ALA A 84 -8.99 21.53 4.36
N TYR A 85 -8.04 21.32 5.27
CA TYR A 85 -8.33 21.27 6.71
C TYR A 85 -8.77 22.62 7.28
N GLY A 86 -8.33 23.74 6.70
CA GLY A 86 -8.73 25.08 7.10
C GLY A 86 -10.24 25.34 7.04
N VAL A 87 -11.01 24.55 6.28
CA VAL A 87 -12.48 24.66 6.24
C VAL A 87 -13.14 24.34 7.57
N LEU A 88 -12.48 23.57 8.45
CA LEU A 88 -13.02 23.21 9.76
C LEU A 88 -13.06 24.41 10.73
N ALA A 89 -12.27 25.45 10.46
CA ALA A 89 -12.24 26.68 11.26
C ALA A 89 -13.17 27.77 10.71
N LYS A 90 -13.92 27.48 9.64
CA LYS A 90 -14.80 28.42 8.96
C LYS A 90 -16.26 28.21 9.33
N GLU A 91 -17.05 29.26 9.17
CA GLU A 91 -18.51 29.16 9.21
C GLU A 91 -19.04 28.24 8.10
N ARG A 92 -20.21 27.65 8.32
CA ARG A 92 -20.74 26.58 7.48
C ARG A 92 -20.83 26.94 6.00
N GLU A 93 -21.39 28.11 5.67
CA GLU A 93 -21.57 28.53 4.27
C GLU A 93 -20.22 28.76 3.57
N GLU A 94 -19.26 29.35 4.29
CA GLU A 94 -17.92 29.60 3.77
C GLU A 94 -17.13 28.29 3.59
N ALA A 95 -17.27 27.35 4.52
CA ALA A 95 -16.68 26.02 4.42
C ALA A 95 -17.22 25.25 3.20
N GLN A 96 -18.54 25.28 2.98
CA GLN A 96 -19.18 24.64 1.84
C GLN A 96 -18.74 25.25 0.50
N ALA A 97 -18.70 26.58 0.42
CA ALA A 97 -18.21 27.27 -0.78
C ALA A 97 -16.73 26.95 -1.07
N ALA A 98 -15.89 26.90 -0.03
CA ALA A 98 -14.48 26.55 -0.17
C ALA A 98 -14.30 25.10 -0.65
N LEU A 99 -15.04 24.14 -0.08
CA LEU A 99 -15.00 22.74 -0.51
C LEU A 99 -15.47 22.59 -1.96
N ALA A 100 -16.57 23.24 -2.36
CA ALA A 100 -17.06 23.20 -3.73
C ALA A 100 -16.05 23.78 -4.74
N GLN A 101 -15.37 24.87 -4.37
CA GLN A 101 -14.28 25.43 -5.17
C GLN A 101 -13.11 24.46 -5.30
N MET A 102 -12.74 23.77 -4.22
CA MET A 102 -11.69 22.75 -4.23
C MET A 102 -12.04 21.58 -5.15
N VAL A 103 -13.24 21.00 -5.04
CA VAL A 103 -13.75 19.95 -5.93
C VAL A 103 -13.61 20.36 -7.39
N LYS A 104 -14.06 21.57 -7.73
CA LYS A 104 -13.96 22.09 -9.10
C LYS A 104 -12.52 22.28 -9.57
N SER A 105 -11.66 22.86 -8.73
CA SER A 105 -10.25 23.14 -9.09
C SER A 105 -9.38 21.88 -9.22
N LEU A 106 -9.74 20.83 -8.49
CA LEU A 106 -9.06 19.54 -8.51
C LEU A 106 -9.69 18.57 -9.52
N GLY A 107 -10.87 18.91 -10.08
CA GLY A 107 -11.57 18.07 -11.04
C GLY A 107 -12.12 16.79 -10.41
N LEU A 108 -12.55 16.86 -9.15
CA LEU A 108 -13.02 15.70 -8.40
C LEU A 108 -14.51 15.46 -8.64
N ASP A 109 -14.92 14.20 -8.60
CA ASP A 109 -16.33 13.80 -8.57
C ASP A 109 -16.73 13.46 -7.13
N VAL A 110 -17.41 14.40 -6.47
CA VAL A 110 -17.90 14.25 -5.10
C VAL A 110 -19.39 14.57 -5.07
N PRO A 111 -20.25 13.67 -4.55
CA PRO A 111 -21.67 13.94 -4.47
C PRO A 111 -21.98 15.21 -3.65
N GLU A 112 -22.83 16.07 -4.20
CA GLU A 112 -23.19 17.35 -3.57
C GLU A 112 -23.82 17.15 -2.18
N LYS A 113 -24.57 16.06 -1.99
CA LYS A 113 -25.14 15.67 -0.69
C LYS A 113 -24.08 15.49 0.40
N ASP A 114 -22.90 14.97 0.04
CA ASP A 114 -21.82 14.66 0.98
C ASP A 114 -21.06 15.96 1.34
N LEU A 115 -20.94 16.88 0.38
CA LEU A 115 -20.35 18.21 0.60
C LEU A 115 -21.24 19.12 1.47
N ARG A 116 -22.56 18.98 1.38
CA ARG A 116 -23.55 19.78 2.13
C ARG A 116 -23.90 19.22 3.50
N HIS A 117 -23.22 18.15 3.92
CA HIS A 117 -23.44 17.51 5.21
C HIS A 117 -23.37 18.51 6.38
N SER A 118 -24.14 18.26 7.44
CA SER A 118 -24.22 19.15 8.60
C SER A 118 -22.91 19.24 9.37
N ASP A 119 -22.23 18.11 9.51
CA ASP A 119 -20.87 18.03 10.07
C ASP A 119 -19.81 18.38 8.98
N PRO A 120 -19.05 19.47 9.13
CA PRO A 120 -18.00 19.85 8.18
C PRO A 120 -16.86 18.82 8.12
N LYS A 121 -16.63 18.05 9.17
CA LYS A 121 -15.62 16.98 9.19
C LYS A 121 -16.00 15.86 8.24
N PHE A 122 -17.29 15.54 8.13
CA PHE A 122 -17.77 14.54 7.18
C PHE A 122 -17.55 15.01 5.74
N ALA A 123 -17.93 16.25 5.42
CA ALA A 123 -17.75 16.83 4.09
C ALA A 123 -16.26 16.90 3.69
N LEU A 124 -15.39 17.29 4.62
CA LEU A 124 -13.93 17.27 4.42
C LEU A 124 -13.44 15.84 4.10
N LYS A 125 -13.86 14.84 4.88
CA LYS A 125 -13.46 13.44 4.64
C LYS A 125 -13.94 12.92 3.28
N ALA A 126 -15.15 13.27 2.86
CA ALA A 126 -15.67 12.92 1.54
C ALA A 126 -14.77 13.48 0.43
N LEU A 127 -14.40 14.76 0.54
CA LEU A 127 -13.46 15.41 -0.40
C LEU A 127 -12.08 14.74 -0.38
N LEU A 128 -11.50 14.51 0.80
CA LEU A 128 -10.16 13.94 0.93
C LEU A 128 -10.09 12.50 0.42
N ARG A 129 -11.15 11.70 0.62
CA ARG A 129 -11.24 10.33 0.11
C ARG A 129 -11.36 10.28 -1.41
N ALA A 130 -12.09 11.22 -2.01
CA ALA A 130 -12.19 11.32 -3.46
C ALA A 130 -10.91 11.88 -4.08
N TRP A 131 -10.22 12.78 -3.39
CA TRP A 131 -8.99 13.38 -3.88
C TRP A 131 -7.78 12.47 -3.77
N LEU A 132 -7.59 11.83 -2.60
CA LEU A 132 -6.41 11.05 -2.25
C LEU A 132 -6.82 9.71 -1.61
N PRO A 133 -7.38 8.77 -2.37
CA PRO A 133 -7.87 7.50 -1.82
C PRO A 133 -6.76 6.72 -1.11
N LEU A 134 -6.95 6.46 0.19
CA LEU A 134 -5.95 5.75 1.01
C LEU A 134 -5.63 4.36 0.47
N SER A 135 -6.66 3.61 0.04
CA SER A 135 -6.50 2.26 -0.49
C SER A 135 -5.61 2.23 -1.72
N GLU A 136 -5.79 3.17 -2.65
CA GLU A 136 -5.01 3.22 -3.88
C GLU A 136 -3.54 3.53 -3.59
N ALA A 137 -3.27 4.50 -2.70
CA ALA A 137 -1.91 4.87 -2.35
C ALA A 137 -1.16 3.68 -1.70
N VAL A 138 -1.79 2.98 -0.76
CA VAL A 138 -1.17 1.89 0.01
C VAL A 138 -1.12 0.59 -0.78
N LEU A 139 -2.24 0.15 -1.37
CA LEU A 139 -2.28 -1.10 -2.12
C LEU A 139 -1.47 -1.00 -3.42
N GLY A 140 -1.53 0.14 -4.12
CA GLY A 140 -0.67 0.41 -5.27
C GLY A 140 0.82 0.31 -4.89
N MET A 141 1.19 0.84 -3.71
CA MET A 141 2.59 0.79 -3.26
C MET A 141 3.01 -0.65 -2.97
N ALA A 142 2.11 -1.42 -2.35
CA ALA A 142 2.34 -2.83 -2.07
C ALA A 142 2.52 -3.63 -3.37
N THR A 143 1.66 -3.42 -4.38
CA THR A 143 1.76 -4.13 -5.65
C THR A 143 2.99 -3.77 -6.48
N GLU A 144 3.44 -2.51 -6.40
CA GLU A 144 4.60 -2.03 -7.16
C GLU A 144 5.94 -2.42 -6.51
N LEU A 145 6.00 -2.45 -5.18
CA LEU A 145 7.27 -2.58 -4.45
C LEU A 145 7.47 -3.93 -3.75
N LEU A 146 6.39 -4.67 -3.47
CA LEU A 146 6.53 -6.00 -2.90
C LEU A 146 6.65 -7.03 -4.03
N PRO A 147 7.68 -7.90 -3.99
CA PRO A 147 7.80 -8.97 -4.95
C PRO A 147 6.64 -9.96 -4.80
N SER A 148 6.22 -10.54 -5.92
CA SER A 148 5.28 -11.66 -5.93
C SER A 148 5.85 -12.86 -5.14
N PRO A 149 5.00 -13.77 -4.63
CA PRO A 149 5.48 -14.92 -3.86
C PRO A 149 6.57 -15.76 -4.56
N PRO A 150 6.48 -16.09 -5.87
CA PRO A 150 7.55 -16.81 -6.57
C PRO A 150 8.84 -16.01 -6.68
N THR A 151 8.76 -14.69 -6.96
CA THR A 151 9.95 -13.82 -7.03
C THR A 151 10.61 -13.65 -5.66
N ALA A 152 9.82 -13.63 -4.59
CA ALA A 152 10.31 -13.46 -3.22
C ALA A 152 10.86 -14.74 -2.59
N ALA A 153 10.44 -15.92 -3.07
CA ALA A 153 10.71 -17.20 -2.45
C ALA A 153 12.21 -17.52 -2.33
N PRO A 154 13.06 -17.37 -3.37
CA PRO A 154 14.49 -17.69 -3.27
C PRO A 154 15.20 -16.86 -2.19
N ALA A 155 14.90 -15.56 -2.11
CA ALA A 155 15.49 -14.66 -1.12
C ALA A 155 15.01 -14.93 0.32
N ARG A 156 13.87 -15.60 0.49
CA ARG A 156 13.30 -15.96 1.79
C ARG A 156 13.64 -17.39 2.22
N LEU A 157 14.00 -18.26 1.27
CA LEU A 157 14.17 -19.69 1.47
C LEU A 157 15.11 -20.02 2.63
N ALA A 158 16.30 -19.42 2.64
CA ALA A 158 17.30 -19.64 3.69
C ALA A 158 16.86 -19.18 5.10
N ARG A 159 15.82 -18.34 5.20
CA ARG A 159 15.22 -17.93 6.48
C ARG A 159 14.04 -18.81 6.91
N LEU A 160 13.49 -19.60 5.98
CA LEU A 160 12.33 -20.45 6.19
C LEU A 160 12.73 -21.90 6.47
N ILE A 161 13.71 -22.38 5.73
CA ILE A 161 14.25 -23.74 5.84
C ILE A 161 15.76 -23.58 6.03
N PRO A 162 16.38 -24.29 7.01
CA PRO A 162 17.83 -24.34 7.13
C PRO A 162 18.47 -24.70 5.80
N THR A 163 19.64 -24.14 5.50
CA THR A 163 20.30 -24.49 4.25
C THR A 163 20.73 -25.96 4.30
N LEU A 164 20.54 -26.69 3.20
CA LEU A 164 20.89 -28.12 3.11
C LEU A 164 22.33 -28.44 3.60
N PRO A 165 23.35 -27.56 3.41
CA PRO A 165 24.68 -27.77 3.99
C PRO A 165 24.75 -27.68 5.53
N ASP A 166 23.82 -26.99 6.18
CA ASP A 166 23.73 -26.89 7.64
C ASP A 166 23.07 -28.13 8.27
N LEU A 167 22.40 -28.97 7.47
CA LEU A 167 21.93 -30.30 7.84
C LEU A 167 23.07 -31.30 7.61
N ILE A 168 24.03 -31.31 8.54
CA ILE A 168 25.27 -32.10 8.54
C ILE A 168 25.00 -33.60 8.24
N ASP A 169 25.89 -34.21 7.43
CA ASP A 169 26.02 -35.64 7.07
C ASP A 169 24.91 -36.31 6.24
N LEU A 170 24.19 -35.55 5.39
CA LEU A 170 23.30 -36.19 4.42
C LEU A 170 24.12 -36.85 3.28
N PRO A 171 23.96 -38.16 3.03
CA PRO A 171 24.59 -38.83 1.89
C PRO A 171 24.08 -38.22 0.57
N PRO A 172 24.83 -38.35 -0.54
CA PRO A 172 24.42 -37.80 -1.84
C PRO A 172 22.97 -38.16 -2.17
N PRO A 173 22.19 -37.25 -2.80
CA PRO A 173 20.74 -37.42 -2.99
C PRO A 173 20.36 -38.77 -3.61
N HIS A 174 21.20 -39.32 -4.49
CA HIS A 174 20.97 -40.61 -5.15
C HIS A 174 21.10 -41.85 -4.25
N ARG A 175 21.51 -41.71 -3.00
CA ARG A 175 21.75 -42.83 -2.08
C ARG A 175 20.73 -42.93 -0.94
N ASP A 176 19.94 -41.89 -0.72
CA ASP A 176 18.97 -41.84 0.37
C ASP A 176 17.64 -41.17 -0.05
N PRO A 177 16.49 -41.87 0.09
CA PRO A 177 15.18 -41.31 -0.22
C PRO A 177 14.83 -40.04 0.57
N VAL A 178 15.33 -39.90 1.81
CA VAL A 178 15.04 -38.72 2.65
C VAL A 178 15.77 -37.50 2.10
N THR A 179 17.06 -37.61 1.76
CA THR A 179 17.80 -36.54 1.08
C THR A 179 17.14 -36.11 -0.23
N THR A 180 16.68 -37.06 -1.06
CA THR A 180 15.95 -36.76 -2.30
C THR A 180 14.68 -35.95 -2.03
N MET A 181 13.89 -36.34 -1.02
CA MET A 181 12.66 -35.64 -0.67
C MET A 181 12.94 -34.24 -0.10
N LEU A 182 13.99 -34.08 0.71
CA LEU A 182 14.39 -32.77 1.24
C LEU A 182 14.80 -31.80 0.13
N HIS A 183 15.57 -32.26 -0.87
CA HIS A 183 15.91 -31.45 -2.04
C HIS A 183 14.64 -31.05 -2.82
N ARG A 184 13.72 -32.01 -3.04
CA ARG A 184 12.44 -31.74 -3.73
C ARG A 184 11.59 -30.70 -2.98
N VAL A 185 11.53 -30.78 -1.66
CA VAL A 185 10.83 -29.80 -0.81
C VAL A 185 11.50 -28.43 -0.89
N HIS A 186 12.82 -28.38 -0.75
CA HIS A 186 13.60 -27.15 -0.81
C HIS A 186 13.39 -26.43 -2.16
N ASP A 187 13.46 -27.16 -3.27
CA ASP A 187 13.26 -26.61 -4.61
C ASP A 187 11.81 -26.14 -4.82
N ALA A 188 10.84 -26.96 -4.40
CA ALA A 188 9.42 -26.62 -4.51
C ALA A 188 9.05 -25.35 -3.72
N VAL A 189 9.57 -25.20 -2.50
CA VAL A 189 9.39 -23.98 -1.69
C VAL A 189 10.16 -22.81 -2.30
N GLY A 190 11.37 -23.04 -2.81
CA GLY A 190 12.22 -22.03 -3.44
C GLY A 190 11.60 -21.39 -4.68
N CYS A 191 10.79 -22.13 -5.44
CA CYS A 191 10.07 -21.61 -6.60
C CYS A 191 8.57 -21.36 -6.37
N CYS A 192 8.07 -21.56 -5.15
CA CYS A 192 6.65 -21.45 -4.81
C CYS A 192 5.77 -22.34 -5.72
N SER A 193 6.19 -23.60 -5.92
CA SER A 193 5.56 -24.52 -6.88
C SER A 193 4.10 -24.79 -6.55
N SER A 194 3.24 -24.76 -7.57
CA SER A 194 1.81 -25.07 -7.49
C SER A 194 1.42 -26.28 -8.37
N ALA A 195 2.41 -27.07 -8.80
CA ALA A 195 2.19 -28.30 -9.55
C ALA A 195 1.45 -29.34 -8.70
N ASP A 196 0.66 -30.19 -9.34
CA ASP A 196 -0.17 -31.19 -8.65
C ASP A 196 0.66 -32.26 -7.94
N ASP A 197 1.87 -32.53 -8.42
CA ASP A 197 2.81 -33.47 -7.80
C ASP A 197 3.74 -32.81 -6.76
N ALA A 198 3.70 -31.48 -6.62
CA ALA A 198 4.60 -30.76 -5.73
C ALA A 198 4.30 -31.08 -4.26
N PRO A 199 5.34 -31.23 -3.41
CA PRO A 199 5.13 -31.46 -1.98
C PRO A 199 4.37 -30.28 -1.35
N VAL A 200 3.34 -30.60 -0.57
CA VAL A 200 2.56 -29.60 0.16
C VAL A 200 3.33 -29.17 1.41
N VAL A 201 3.70 -27.90 1.46
CA VAL A 201 4.43 -27.32 2.60
C VAL A 201 3.66 -26.13 3.12
N VAL A 202 3.22 -26.21 4.38
CA VAL A 202 2.43 -25.18 5.04
C VAL A 202 3.12 -24.78 6.34
N TYR A 203 3.18 -23.47 6.60
CA TYR A 203 3.60 -22.94 7.90
C TYR A 203 2.41 -22.31 8.60
N VAL A 204 1.97 -22.93 9.70
CA VAL A 204 0.92 -22.40 10.57
C VAL A 204 1.53 -21.39 11.53
N SER A 205 1.06 -20.15 11.44
CA SER A 205 1.59 -19.03 12.25
C SER A 205 0.71 -18.68 13.44
N LYS A 206 -0.59 -18.97 13.35
CA LYS A 206 -1.58 -18.66 14.40
C LYS A 206 -2.68 -19.71 14.42
N MET A 207 -3.22 -19.95 15.60
CA MET A 207 -4.45 -20.73 15.83
C MET A 207 -5.49 -19.79 16.43
N ILE A 208 -6.71 -19.80 15.92
CA ILE A 208 -7.79 -18.89 16.32
C ILE A 208 -8.99 -19.73 16.75
N SER A 209 -9.48 -19.55 17.98
CA SER A 209 -10.75 -20.16 18.39
C SER A 209 -11.91 -19.43 17.72
N VAL A 210 -12.79 -20.18 17.06
CA VAL A 210 -13.99 -19.65 16.42
C VAL A 210 -15.21 -20.51 16.78
N PRO A 211 -16.37 -19.90 17.03
CA PRO A 211 -17.61 -20.65 17.13
C PRO A 211 -17.93 -21.31 15.79
N VAL A 212 -18.36 -22.58 15.82
CA VAL A 212 -18.74 -23.32 14.60
C VAL A 212 -19.87 -22.60 13.85
N SER A 213 -20.70 -21.80 14.55
CA SER A 213 -21.75 -20.97 13.97
C SER A 213 -21.26 -19.87 13.02
N THR A 214 -20.00 -19.48 13.08
CA THR A 214 -19.41 -18.45 12.19
C THR A 214 -18.75 -19.03 10.93
N LEU A 215 -18.61 -20.36 10.85
CA LEU A 215 -18.01 -21.01 9.70
C LEU A 215 -19.00 -21.05 8.53
N PRO A 216 -18.52 -20.98 7.27
CA PRO A 216 -19.34 -21.27 6.11
C PRO A 216 -19.99 -22.66 6.23
N ARG A 217 -21.27 -22.78 5.87
CA ARG A 217 -22.05 -24.02 5.99
C ARG A 217 -22.60 -24.41 4.63
N GLN A 218 -22.70 -25.70 4.37
CA GLN A 218 -23.43 -26.18 3.21
C GLN A 218 -24.93 -26.10 3.48
N PRO A 219 -25.75 -25.85 2.44
CA PRO A 219 -27.20 -25.91 2.59
C PRO A 219 -27.64 -27.29 3.12
N GLY A 220 -28.31 -27.32 4.28
CA GLY A 220 -28.82 -28.56 4.90
C GLY A 220 -28.06 -29.04 6.14
N ASP A 221 -26.94 -28.42 6.49
CA ASP A 221 -26.22 -28.78 7.71
C ASP A 221 -27.07 -28.59 8.98
N PRO A 222 -26.96 -29.45 10.01
CA PRO A 222 -27.62 -29.25 11.30
C PRO A 222 -27.06 -28.02 12.00
N ALA A 223 -27.92 -27.28 12.71
CA ALA A 223 -27.52 -26.05 13.40
C ALA A 223 -26.34 -26.34 14.35
N PRO A 224 -25.25 -25.54 14.30
CA PRO A 224 -24.09 -25.82 15.10
C PRO A 224 -24.43 -25.62 16.58
N GLU A 225 -24.33 -26.70 17.34
CA GLU A 225 -24.27 -26.66 18.80
C GLU A 225 -23.11 -25.73 19.19
N GLY A 226 -23.20 -25.02 20.33
CA GLY A 226 -22.28 -23.94 20.78
C GLY A 226 -20.83 -24.34 21.05
N ARG A 227 -20.27 -25.16 20.16
CA ARG A 227 -18.92 -25.70 20.10
C ARG A 227 -18.02 -24.67 19.45
N GLU A 228 -16.82 -24.56 20.00
CA GLU A 228 -15.71 -23.85 19.38
C GLU A 228 -14.78 -24.82 18.68
N VAL A 229 -14.15 -24.36 17.60
CA VAL A 229 -13.08 -25.07 16.90
C VAL A 229 -11.90 -24.12 16.69
N PHE A 230 -10.70 -24.66 16.58
CA PHE A 230 -9.52 -23.88 16.28
C PHE A 230 -9.22 -23.88 14.78
N LEU A 231 -9.18 -22.70 14.17
CA LEU A 231 -8.71 -22.52 12.80
C LEU A 231 -7.21 -22.19 12.77
N ALA A 232 -6.47 -22.92 11.93
CA ALA A 232 -5.08 -22.65 11.65
C ALA A 232 -4.95 -21.57 10.56
N PHE A 233 -4.29 -20.45 10.87
CA PHE A 233 -3.90 -19.44 9.91
C PHE A 233 -2.43 -19.64 9.52
N GLY A 234 -2.23 -20.03 8.27
CA GLY A 234 -0.91 -20.36 7.75
C GLY A 234 -0.70 -19.92 6.31
N ARG A 235 0.56 -20.02 5.87
CA ARG A 235 0.96 -19.81 4.49
C ARG A 235 1.31 -21.14 3.85
N VAL A 236 0.72 -21.40 2.69
CA VAL A 236 1.16 -22.46 1.77
C VAL A 236 2.39 -21.94 1.01
N PHE A 237 3.50 -22.65 1.12
CA PHE A 237 4.76 -22.32 0.46
C PHE A 237 4.96 -23.12 -0.84
N SER A 238 4.41 -24.32 -0.92
CA SER A 238 4.38 -25.14 -2.14
C SER A 238 3.22 -26.14 -2.08
N GLY A 239 2.84 -26.65 -3.25
CA GLY A 239 1.76 -27.62 -3.43
C GLY A 239 0.37 -27.00 -3.29
N ARG A 240 -0.65 -27.86 -3.27
CA ARG A 240 -2.05 -27.49 -3.09
C ARG A 240 -2.62 -28.23 -1.89
N VAL A 241 -3.24 -27.49 -0.97
CA VAL A 241 -4.03 -28.10 0.11
C VAL A 241 -5.36 -28.49 -0.50
N VAL A 242 -5.60 -29.79 -0.63
CA VAL A 242 -6.88 -30.36 -1.05
C VAL A 242 -7.71 -30.67 0.19
N GLU A 243 -9.01 -30.36 0.11
CA GLU A 243 -10.03 -30.74 1.10
C GLU A 243 -10.38 -32.23 1.00
#